data_AF-A0A2V2VS29-F1
#
_entry.id   AF-A0A2V2VS29-F1
#
_cell.length_a   1.000
_cell.length_b   1.000
_cell.length_c   1.000
_cell.angle_alpha   90.00
_cell.angle_beta   90.00
_cell.angle_gamma   90.00
#
_symmetry.space_group_name_H-M   'P 1'
#
loop_
_entity.id
_entity.type
_entity.pdbx_description
1 polymer ?
#
loop_
_entity_poly.entity_id
_entity_poly.type
_entity_poly.pdbx_seq_one_letter_code
_entity_poly.pdbx_strand_id
1 'polypeptide(L)'
;METETELAKIISKRLKEGSYECAVCSELVRLRDKLWACSACHGIVHLSCVRFWVKVQTEEREKKRGTSGNTSCVATEFCCPLCRLINPTDALAEYKCFCGKVKDPCDDPLLVPGSCGQTCEKRRDDPKCVHPCTLMCHPGPCPPCSLTRLQSCYCGNSEMSVGCSSGVRGFNCGGVCGKLLDCGNHNCTALCHEGPCPICTVLATTKCHCGAMEKTLRCGENVPFSCNAVCGKPLDCGNHNCPVKCHEGPCKPCSRVPERQPFCPCGKVRVRQLLDSPRKSCLDPIPSCGLVCGARLPCNHTCSFCVMKVLCAHPVLRWSRPSVRVDPAILNIFVFAATYLQRNGKRLLQSQTL
;
A
#
# COMPACT_ATOMS: atom_id res chain seq x y z
N MET A 1 27.39 19.77 -7.94
CA MET A 1 28.60 19.19 -8.58
C MET A 1 29.69 20.23 -8.75
N GLU A 2 29.42 21.40 -9.36
CA GLU A 2 30.42 22.48 -9.49
C GLU A 2 30.95 22.98 -8.12
N THR A 3 30.11 23.01 -7.09
CA THR A 3 30.46 23.46 -5.74
C THR A 3 31.49 22.58 -5.01
N GLU A 4 31.44 21.26 -5.20
CA GLU A 4 32.33 20.31 -4.49
C GLU A 4 33.73 20.30 -5.08
N THR A 5 33.84 20.37 -6.40
CA THR A 5 35.12 20.51 -7.11
C THR A 5 35.83 21.80 -6.76
N GLU A 6 35.08 22.90 -6.67
CA GLU A 6 35.66 24.19 -6.31
C GLU A 6 36.11 24.23 -4.85
N LEU A 7 35.39 23.57 -3.93
CA LEU A 7 35.78 23.48 -2.53
C LEU A 7 37.17 22.83 -2.36
N ALA A 8 37.40 21.67 -2.98
CA ALA A 8 38.69 20.98 -2.88
C ALA A 8 39.85 21.82 -3.44
N LYS A 9 39.61 22.55 -4.56
CA LYS A 9 40.59 23.47 -5.16
C LYS A 9 40.88 24.66 -4.25
N ILE A 10 39.86 25.29 -3.66
CA ILE A 10 40.00 26.44 -2.77
C ILE A 10 40.79 26.04 -1.51
N ILE A 11 40.44 24.92 -0.88
CA ILE A 11 41.15 24.43 0.30
C ILE A 11 42.62 24.14 -0.05
N SER A 12 42.86 23.44 -1.17
CA SER A 12 44.22 23.12 -1.62
C SER A 12 45.05 24.38 -1.86
N LYS A 13 44.47 25.40 -2.50
CA LYS A 13 45.13 26.67 -2.76
C LYS A 13 45.49 27.39 -1.46
N ARG A 14 44.54 27.55 -0.55
CA ARG A 14 44.76 28.25 0.73
C ARG A 14 45.80 27.57 1.61
N LEU A 15 45.83 26.24 1.63
CA LEU A 15 46.85 25.49 2.37
C LEU A 15 48.25 25.67 1.76
N LYS A 16 48.38 25.62 0.42
CA LYS A 16 49.66 25.84 -0.26
C LYS A 16 50.20 27.27 -0.09
N GLU A 17 49.29 28.24 -0.10
CA GLU A 17 49.62 29.66 0.10
C GLU A 17 49.85 30.02 1.59
N GLY A 18 49.59 29.09 2.52
CA GLY A 18 49.69 29.37 3.95
C GLY A 18 48.64 30.37 4.47
N SER A 19 47.52 30.53 3.78
CA SER A 19 46.42 31.46 4.10
C SER A 19 45.19 30.77 4.69
N TYR A 20 45.30 29.49 5.05
CA TYR A 20 44.25 28.73 5.70
C TYR A 20 44.31 28.92 7.22
N GLU A 21 43.22 29.34 7.83
CA GLU A 21 43.12 29.59 9.28
C GLU A 21 42.37 28.45 9.97
N CYS A 22 42.90 27.98 11.10
CA CYS A 22 42.23 27.01 11.95
C CYS A 22 41.06 27.67 12.69
N ALA A 23 39.84 27.20 12.46
CA ALA A 23 38.63 27.81 13.06
C ALA A 23 38.51 27.66 14.59
N VAL A 24 39.41 26.92 15.25
CA VAL A 24 39.39 26.73 16.71
C VAL A 24 40.34 27.67 17.43
N CYS A 25 41.55 27.92 16.89
CA CYS A 25 42.54 28.81 17.50
C CYS A 25 42.78 30.10 16.73
N SER A 26 42.19 30.25 15.54
CA SER A 26 42.40 31.38 14.62
C SER A 26 43.85 31.55 14.12
N GLU A 27 44.71 30.56 14.31
CA GLU A 27 46.09 30.54 13.79
C GLU A 27 46.15 29.96 12.37
N LEU A 28 47.16 30.39 11.61
CA LEU A 28 47.42 29.86 10.26
C LEU A 28 47.94 28.43 10.32
N VAL A 29 47.44 27.59 9.40
CA VAL A 29 47.93 26.22 9.19
C VAL A 29 49.24 26.25 8.43
N ARG A 30 50.28 25.67 9.02
CA ARG A 30 51.64 25.57 8.47
C ARG A 30 51.92 24.18 7.90
N LEU A 31 53.00 24.05 7.13
CA LEU A 31 53.40 22.79 6.47
C LEU A 31 53.56 21.61 7.44
N ARG A 32 54.19 21.84 8.61
CA ARG A 32 54.50 20.80 9.62
C ARG A 32 53.37 20.54 10.61
N ASP A 33 52.27 21.26 10.49
CA ASP A 33 51.17 21.14 11.44
C ASP A 33 50.46 19.80 11.26
N LYS A 34 50.10 19.16 12.38
CA LYS A 34 49.24 17.97 12.35
C LYS A 34 47.80 18.41 12.22
N LEU A 35 47.10 17.87 11.23
CA LEU A 35 45.76 18.32 10.84
C LEU A 35 44.72 17.22 11.03
N TRP A 36 43.48 17.64 11.26
CA TRP A 36 42.30 16.80 11.16
C TRP A 36 41.30 17.47 10.21
N ALA A 37 40.71 16.67 9.32
CA ALA A 37 39.70 17.12 8.38
C ALA A 37 38.39 16.35 8.61
N CYS A 38 37.28 17.08 8.74
CA CYS A 38 35.97 16.45 8.85
C CYS A 38 35.55 15.81 7.53
N SER A 39 35.02 14.59 7.56
CA SER A 39 34.55 13.88 6.35
C SER A 39 33.30 14.47 5.70
N ALA A 40 32.49 15.25 6.43
CA ALA A 40 31.27 15.85 5.88
C ALA A 40 31.48 17.29 5.41
N CYS A 41 31.96 18.18 6.30
CA CYS A 41 32.13 19.59 5.96
C CYS A 41 33.50 19.91 5.36
N HIS A 42 34.44 18.97 5.39
CA HIS A 42 35.81 19.13 4.85
C HIS A 42 36.63 20.24 5.49
N GLY A 43 36.14 20.84 6.58
CA GLY A 43 36.87 21.84 7.33
C GLY A 43 38.06 21.23 8.05
N ILE A 44 39.17 21.96 8.02
CA ILE A 44 40.47 21.52 8.52
C ILE A 44 40.79 22.33 9.77
N VAL A 45 41.23 21.63 10.82
CA VAL A 45 41.70 22.23 12.06
C VAL A 45 42.96 21.49 12.52
N HIS A 46 43.74 22.11 13.38
CA HIS A 46 44.86 21.42 14.01
C HIS A 46 44.37 20.20 14.81
N LEU A 47 45.12 19.11 14.75
CA LEU A 47 44.82 17.88 15.47
C LEU A 47 44.82 18.12 16.99
N SER A 48 45.71 18.97 17.49
CA SER A 48 45.74 19.41 18.90
C SER A 48 44.48 20.18 19.28
N CYS A 49 44.03 21.10 18.42
CA CYS A 49 42.82 21.90 18.64
C CYS A 49 41.56 21.04 18.70
N VAL A 50 41.37 20.09 17.78
CA VAL A 50 40.20 19.20 17.83
C VAL A 50 40.27 18.25 19.03
N ARG A 51 41.45 17.76 19.43
CA ARG A 51 41.59 16.96 20.66
C ARG A 51 41.21 17.74 21.90
N PHE A 52 41.62 19.01 21.98
CA PHE A 52 41.22 19.91 23.06
C PHE A 52 39.70 20.16 23.05
N TRP A 53 39.13 20.38 21.87
CA TRP A 53 37.68 20.54 21.68
C TRP A 53 36.88 19.33 22.19
N VAL A 54 37.33 18.10 21.87
CA VAL A 54 36.71 16.87 22.38
C VAL A 54 36.74 16.83 23.91
N LYS A 55 37.88 17.14 24.53
CA LYS A 55 38.03 17.16 25.99
C LYS A 55 37.04 18.11 26.67
N VAL A 56 36.90 19.33 26.14
CA VAL A 56 35.94 20.32 26.66
C VAL A 56 34.50 19.80 26.52
N GLN A 57 34.15 19.22 25.37
CA GLN A 57 32.81 18.66 25.17
C GLN A 57 32.49 17.50 26.11
N THR A 58 33.46 16.62 26.39
CA THR A 58 33.26 15.49 27.32
C THR A 58 33.04 15.99 28.74
N GLU A 59 33.84 16.94 29.21
CA GLU A 59 33.70 17.54 30.55
C GLU A 59 32.35 18.27 30.71
N GLU A 60 31.88 18.99 29.70
CA GLU A 60 30.56 19.65 29.72
C GLU A 60 29.41 18.64 29.74
N ARG A 61 29.53 17.51 29.03
CA ARG A 61 28.52 16.43 29.03
C ARG A 61 28.46 15.73 30.37
N GLU A 62 29.60 15.49 31.01
CA GLU A 62 29.69 14.90 32.36
C GLU A 62 29.04 15.80 33.41
N LYS A 63 29.31 17.12 33.38
CA LYS A 63 28.66 18.09 34.28
C LYS A 63 27.14 18.09 34.15
N LYS A 64 26.60 17.93 32.93
CA LYS A 64 25.15 17.86 32.68
C LYS A 64 24.52 16.51 33.04
N ARG A 65 25.29 15.42 33.11
CA ARG A 65 24.82 14.08 33.50
C ARG A 65 24.63 13.89 35.01
N GLY A 66 25.09 14.83 35.83
CA GLY A 66 24.98 14.80 37.29
C GLY A 66 23.55 14.78 37.89
N THR A 67 22.49 14.68 37.07
CA THR A 67 21.07 14.65 37.53
C THR A 67 20.26 13.44 37.03
N SER A 68 20.86 12.47 36.33
CA SER A 68 20.15 11.22 36.03
C SER A 68 21.12 10.05 35.87
N GLY A 69 20.95 9.05 36.72
CA GLY A 69 21.87 7.93 36.90
C GLY A 69 21.93 6.93 35.75
N ASN A 70 23.08 6.26 35.70
CA ASN A 70 23.41 5.00 35.03
C ASN A 70 23.22 4.91 33.52
N THR A 71 24.26 5.34 32.80
CA THR A 71 24.91 4.50 31.78
C THR A 71 26.40 4.87 31.73
N SER A 72 27.26 3.95 32.17
CA SER A 72 28.70 4.00 31.89
C SER A 72 28.89 3.75 30.39
N CYS A 73 28.82 4.81 29.59
CA CYS A 73 29.26 4.79 28.21
C CYS A 73 30.45 5.71 28.10
N VAL A 74 31.61 5.11 27.78
CA VAL A 74 32.78 5.84 27.29
C VAL A 74 32.29 6.71 26.14
N ALA A 75 32.57 8.01 26.17
CA ALA A 75 32.20 8.92 25.10
C ALA A 75 33.08 8.62 23.88
N THR A 76 32.71 7.61 23.08
CA THR A 76 33.41 7.17 21.87
C THR A 76 33.17 8.11 20.68
N GLU A 77 32.45 9.21 20.88
CA GLU A 77 31.98 10.11 19.84
C GLU A 77 32.05 11.58 20.26
N PHE A 78 32.34 12.46 19.29
CA PHE A 78 32.41 13.90 19.48
C PHE A 78 31.74 14.65 18.32
N CYS A 79 31.33 15.90 18.56
CA CYS A 79 30.76 16.74 17.51
C CYS A 79 31.83 17.60 16.84
N CYS A 80 31.87 17.61 15.51
CA CYS A 80 32.75 18.49 14.73
C CYS A 80 32.53 19.97 15.13
N PRO A 81 33.61 20.76 15.37
CA PRO A 81 33.48 22.17 15.76
C PRO A 81 32.80 23.04 14.68
N LEU A 82 32.85 22.62 13.42
CA LEU A 82 32.35 23.39 12.27
C LEU A 82 30.92 23.03 11.87
N CYS A 83 30.60 21.74 11.76
CA CYS A 83 29.30 21.28 11.27
C CYS A 83 28.46 20.49 12.30
N ARG A 84 29.01 20.26 13.50
CA ARG A 84 28.39 19.45 14.57
C ARG A 84 28.08 17.99 14.22
N LEU A 85 28.52 17.49 13.06
CA LEU A 85 28.45 16.06 12.73
C LEU A 85 29.14 15.24 13.83
N ILE A 86 28.51 14.14 14.22
CA ILE A 86 29.05 13.18 15.18
C ILE A 86 30.15 12.36 14.49
N ASN A 87 31.33 12.32 15.10
CA ASN A 87 32.52 11.62 14.63
C ASN A 87 33.06 10.71 15.74
N PRO A 88 33.65 9.56 15.41
CA PRO A 88 34.25 8.68 16.42
C PRO A 88 35.54 9.29 16.98
N THR A 89 35.78 9.16 18.28
CA THR A 89 37.02 9.65 18.94
C THR A 89 38.28 8.99 18.41
N ASP A 90 38.16 7.74 17.92
CA ASP A 90 39.27 6.99 17.31
C ASP A 90 39.83 7.68 16.06
N ALA A 91 39.03 8.53 15.39
CA ALA A 91 39.49 9.35 14.27
C ALA A 91 40.58 10.37 14.68
N LEU A 92 40.75 10.63 15.98
CA LEU A 92 41.76 11.53 16.54
C LEU A 92 42.96 10.80 17.15
N ALA A 93 42.97 9.46 17.18
CA ALA A 93 44.04 8.69 17.80
C ALA A 93 45.40 8.92 17.11
N GLU A 94 45.39 8.99 15.78
CA GLU A 94 46.59 9.10 14.94
C GLU A 94 46.46 10.23 13.94
N TYR A 95 47.57 10.91 13.62
CA TYR A 95 47.60 11.85 12.51
C TYR A 95 47.72 11.07 11.20
N LYS A 96 46.73 11.23 10.31
CA LYS A 96 46.70 10.58 9.01
C LYS A 96 46.51 11.62 7.92
N CYS A 97 47.04 11.33 6.74
CA CYS A 97 46.83 12.16 5.56
C CYS A 97 45.34 12.22 5.17
N PHE A 98 44.96 13.16 4.28
CA PHE A 98 43.56 13.31 3.88
C PHE A 98 42.92 12.04 3.31
N CYS A 99 43.66 11.17 2.60
CA CYS A 99 43.13 9.88 2.12
C CYS A 99 43.07 8.77 3.20
N GLY A 100 43.70 8.97 4.36
CA GLY A 100 43.72 8.02 5.48
C GLY A 100 44.75 6.90 5.40
N LYS A 101 45.48 6.76 4.29
CA LYS A 101 46.42 5.65 4.04
C LYS A 101 47.72 5.74 4.82
N VAL A 102 48.29 6.94 4.91
CA VAL A 102 49.62 7.18 5.49
C VAL A 102 49.45 7.90 6.82
N LYS A 103 50.04 7.32 7.87
CA LYS A 103 50.20 7.95 9.18
C LYS A 103 51.38 8.93 9.11
N ASP A 104 51.24 10.09 9.75
CA ASP A 104 52.24 11.17 9.77
C ASP A 104 52.89 11.40 8.38
N PRO A 105 52.13 11.92 7.39
CA PRO A 105 52.64 12.16 6.04
C PRO A 105 53.86 13.09 6.04
N CYS A 106 54.73 12.93 5.04
CA CYS A 106 55.94 13.75 4.89
C CYS A 106 55.62 15.24 4.65
N ASP A 107 56.41 16.11 5.28
CA ASP A 107 56.33 17.57 5.15
C ASP A 107 57.04 18.06 3.87
N ASP A 108 56.51 17.72 2.70
CA ASP A 108 57.06 18.16 1.39
C ASP A 108 56.41 19.49 0.92
N PRO A 109 57.17 20.58 0.71
CA PRO A 109 56.64 21.86 0.19
C PRO A 109 55.94 21.77 -1.17
N LEU A 110 56.19 20.73 -1.96
CA LEU A 110 55.53 20.52 -3.26
C LEU A 110 54.12 19.92 -3.11
N LEU A 111 53.83 19.32 -1.96
CA LEU A 111 52.54 18.72 -1.65
C LEU A 111 51.65 19.71 -0.90
N VAL A 112 50.34 19.48 -0.94
CA VAL A 112 49.42 20.20 -0.06
C VAL A 112 49.70 19.73 1.38
N PRO A 113 49.91 20.63 2.35
CA PRO A 113 50.10 20.26 3.76
C PRO A 113 49.07 19.23 4.25
N GLY A 114 49.54 18.12 4.83
CA GLY A 114 48.71 16.98 5.25
C GLY A 114 48.34 15.97 4.17
N SER A 115 48.86 16.10 2.93
CA SER A 115 48.73 15.09 1.88
C SER A 115 49.94 14.16 1.84
N CYS A 116 49.74 12.89 1.46
CA CYS A 116 50.81 11.89 1.42
C CYS A 116 51.49 11.71 0.05
N GLY A 117 51.04 12.41 -0.99
CA GLY A 117 51.58 12.29 -2.36
C GLY A 117 51.18 11.01 -3.12
N GLN A 118 50.57 10.02 -2.47
CA GLN A 118 50.06 8.81 -3.12
C GLN A 118 48.70 9.04 -3.81
N THR A 119 48.28 8.11 -4.67
CA THR A 119 46.91 8.05 -5.21
C THR A 119 45.89 7.99 -4.08
N CYS A 120 44.78 8.73 -4.20
CA CYS A 120 43.80 8.89 -3.13
C CYS A 120 43.02 7.59 -2.86
N GLU A 121 42.53 6.91 -3.90
CA GLU A 121 41.70 5.69 -3.87
C GLU A 121 40.44 5.72 -2.99
N LYS A 122 40.13 6.84 -2.35
CA LYS A 122 38.86 7.03 -1.65
C LYS A 122 37.70 6.79 -2.62
N ARG A 123 36.66 6.13 -2.10
CA ARG A 123 35.37 6.01 -2.78
C ARG A 123 34.71 7.39 -2.81
N ARG A 124 34.16 7.76 -3.95
CA ARG A 124 33.39 9.00 -4.11
C ARG A 124 32.01 8.85 -3.48
N ASP A 125 31.37 9.97 -3.17
CA ASP A 125 30.03 10.01 -2.58
C ASP A 125 28.93 9.54 -3.55
N ASP A 126 29.21 9.52 -4.87
CA ASP A 126 28.30 8.94 -5.85
C ASP A 126 28.13 7.42 -5.62
N PRO A 127 26.94 6.94 -5.22
CA PRO A 127 26.70 5.52 -4.97
C PRO A 127 26.93 4.65 -6.21
N LYS A 128 26.68 5.19 -7.42
CA LYS A 128 26.82 4.46 -8.69
C LYS A 128 28.26 4.42 -9.22
N CYS A 129 29.15 5.22 -8.66
CA CYS A 129 30.55 5.22 -9.03
C CYS A 129 31.27 4.09 -8.28
N VAL A 130 31.63 3.03 -9.00
CA VAL A 130 32.48 1.94 -8.48
C VAL A 130 33.98 2.24 -8.60
N HIS A 131 34.33 3.38 -9.20
CA HIS A 131 35.71 3.71 -9.49
C HIS A 131 36.41 4.39 -8.30
N PRO A 132 37.61 3.93 -7.90
CA PRO A 132 38.42 4.63 -6.91
C PRO A 132 38.85 6.01 -7.42
N CYS A 133 39.15 6.93 -6.50
CA CYS A 133 39.74 8.21 -6.86
C CYS A 133 41.20 8.02 -7.35
N THR A 134 41.48 8.41 -8.59
CA THR A 134 42.80 8.27 -9.22
C THR A 134 43.69 9.51 -9.03
N LEU A 135 43.16 10.57 -8.42
CA LEU A 135 43.95 11.77 -8.13
C LEU A 135 44.94 11.52 -7.00
N MET A 136 46.01 12.31 -6.97
CA MET A 136 46.89 12.39 -5.80
C MET A 136 46.10 12.79 -4.56
N CYS A 137 46.53 12.33 -3.37
CA CYS A 137 45.93 12.68 -2.09
C CYS A 137 45.69 14.18 -2.01
N HIS A 138 44.44 14.55 -1.74
CA HIS A 138 43.96 15.92 -1.77
C HIS A 138 43.04 16.17 -0.57
N PRO A 139 42.94 17.42 -0.09
CA PRO A 139 41.91 17.79 0.87
C PRO A 139 40.53 17.89 0.19
N GLY A 140 39.47 17.94 1.00
CA GLY A 140 38.11 18.11 0.47
C GLY A 140 37.49 16.86 -0.15
N PRO A 141 36.29 17.00 -0.72
CA PRO A 141 35.59 15.90 -1.36
C PRO A 141 36.31 15.47 -2.63
N CYS A 142 36.17 14.19 -3.00
CA CYS A 142 36.70 13.71 -4.27
C CYS A 142 35.91 14.31 -5.44
N PRO A 143 36.57 14.86 -6.47
CA PRO A 143 35.89 15.40 -7.63
C PRO A 143 35.12 14.31 -8.40
N PRO A 144 34.14 14.69 -9.24
CA PRO A 144 33.36 13.76 -10.03
C PRO A 144 34.27 12.87 -10.88
N CYS A 145 33.82 11.62 -11.07
CA CYS A 145 34.61 10.62 -11.77
C CYS A 145 34.66 10.90 -13.27
N SER A 146 35.87 11.07 -13.81
CA SER A 146 36.14 11.27 -15.24
C SER A 146 36.12 9.98 -16.07
N LEU A 147 36.05 8.81 -15.42
CA LEU A 147 35.97 7.53 -16.12
C LEU A 147 34.57 7.31 -16.70
N THR A 148 34.45 6.38 -17.64
CA THR A 148 33.17 5.97 -18.21
C THR A 148 32.58 4.77 -17.46
N ARG A 149 31.27 4.61 -17.54
CA ARG A 149 30.54 3.42 -17.09
C ARG A 149 29.53 3.01 -18.14
N LEU A 150 29.14 1.74 -18.12
CA LEU A 150 28.00 1.27 -18.90
C LEU A 150 26.70 1.77 -18.26
N GLN A 151 25.81 2.29 -19.09
CA GLN A 151 24.47 2.69 -18.71
C GLN A 151 23.50 1.93 -19.59
N SER A 152 22.49 1.30 -18.98
CA SER A 152 21.41 0.62 -19.69
C SER A 152 20.34 1.61 -20.16
N CYS A 153 19.61 1.28 -21.22
CA CYS A 153 18.37 1.97 -21.61
C CYS A 153 17.33 1.85 -20.49
N TYR A 154 16.28 2.69 -20.54
CA TYR A 154 15.14 2.55 -19.64
C TYR A 154 14.44 1.19 -19.75
N CYS A 155 14.58 0.54 -20.91
CA CYS A 155 14.06 -0.79 -21.20
C CYS A 155 14.90 -1.97 -20.69
N GLY A 156 16.21 -1.80 -20.48
CA GLY A 156 17.18 -2.88 -20.23
C GLY A 156 17.76 -3.58 -21.47
N ASN A 157 17.25 -3.35 -22.68
CA ASN A 157 17.62 -4.11 -23.90
C ASN A 157 18.96 -3.69 -24.55
N SER A 158 19.52 -2.53 -24.19
CA SER A 158 20.77 -2.03 -24.78
C SER A 158 21.56 -1.21 -23.77
N GLU A 159 22.87 -1.14 -23.96
CA GLU A 159 23.77 -0.38 -23.11
C GLU A 159 24.62 0.59 -23.94
N MET A 160 25.01 1.71 -23.34
CA MET A 160 25.94 2.67 -23.93
C MET A 160 26.96 3.13 -22.90
N SER A 161 28.16 3.49 -23.36
CA SER A 161 29.20 4.07 -22.49
C SER A 161 28.89 5.54 -22.22
N VAL A 162 28.74 5.90 -20.96
CA VAL A 162 28.51 7.28 -20.50
C VAL A 162 29.57 7.69 -19.50
N GLY A 163 29.88 8.98 -19.40
CA GLY A 163 30.71 9.48 -18.30
C GLY A 163 30.10 9.10 -16.95
N CYS A 164 30.90 8.61 -16.02
CA CYS A 164 30.43 8.07 -14.73
C CYS A 164 29.63 9.13 -13.96
N SER A 165 30.11 10.37 -13.94
CA SER A 165 29.47 11.53 -13.31
C SER A 165 28.59 12.36 -14.25
N SER A 166 28.26 11.86 -15.45
CA SER A 166 27.50 12.63 -16.45
C SER A 166 26.04 12.90 -16.05
N GLY A 167 25.57 12.33 -14.95
CA GLY A 167 24.18 12.43 -14.49
C GLY A 167 23.18 11.61 -15.32
N VAL A 168 23.60 11.00 -16.44
CA VAL A 168 22.75 10.17 -17.30
C VAL A 168 22.31 8.93 -16.55
N ARG A 169 21.01 8.79 -16.24
CA ARG A 169 20.45 7.65 -15.48
C ARG A 169 19.83 6.57 -16.34
N GLY A 170 19.70 6.83 -17.64
CA GLY A 170 19.12 5.96 -18.64
C GLY A 170 18.99 6.73 -19.95
N PHE A 171 18.62 6.02 -21.01
CA PHE A 171 18.39 6.60 -22.32
C PHE A 171 17.31 5.82 -23.07
N ASN A 172 16.76 6.44 -24.11
CA ASN A 172 15.86 5.80 -25.05
C ASN A 172 16.66 5.14 -26.17
N CYS A 173 16.58 3.81 -26.31
CA CYS A 173 17.33 3.10 -27.35
C CYS A 173 16.63 3.06 -28.72
N GLY A 174 15.40 3.57 -28.82
CA GLY A 174 14.59 3.51 -30.04
C GLY A 174 13.97 2.14 -30.35
N GLY A 175 14.36 1.07 -29.64
CA GLY A 175 13.72 -0.24 -29.75
C GLY A 175 12.38 -0.32 -29.03
N VAL A 176 11.58 -1.35 -29.32
CA VAL A 176 10.34 -1.64 -28.57
C VAL A 176 10.68 -2.04 -27.13
N CYS A 177 9.95 -1.51 -26.15
CA CYS A 177 10.21 -1.71 -24.73
C CYS A 177 10.14 -3.18 -24.33
N GLY A 178 9.09 -3.90 -24.74
CA GLY A 178 8.96 -5.35 -24.55
C GLY A 178 8.71 -5.83 -23.11
N LYS A 179 8.69 -4.94 -22.11
CA LYS A 179 8.38 -5.27 -20.72
C LYS A 179 6.95 -5.76 -20.55
N LEU A 180 6.71 -6.65 -19.58
CA LEU A 180 5.37 -7.14 -19.26
C LEU A 180 4.49 -5.98 -18.73
N LEU A 181 3.29 -5.84 -19.28
CA LEU A 181 2.29 -4.86 -18.86
C LEU A 181 1.64 -5.24 -17.53
N ASP A 182 0.88 -4.32 -16.96
CA ASP A 182 0.14 -4.48 -15.70
C ASP A 182 -0.83 -5.67 -15.70
N CYS A 183 -1.34 -6.06 -16.86
CA CYS A 183 -2.22 -7.22 -17.00
C CYS A 183 -1.52 -8.59 -16.86
N GLY A 184 -0.19 -8.62 -16.83
CA GLY A 184 0.62 -9.84 -16.70
C GLY A 184 0.64 -10.77 -17.91
N ASN A 185 -0.10 -10.47 -18.99
CA ASN A 185 -0.25 -11.34 -20.16
C ASN A 185 0.25 -10.71 -21.48
N HIS A 186 0.45 -9.40 -21.51
CA HIS A 186 0.86 -8.69 -22.72
C HIS A 186 2.16 -7.94 -22.49
N ASN A 187 2.96 -7.79 -23.55
CA ASN A 187 4.20 -7.03 -23.53
C ASN A 187 3.97 -5.62 -24.08
N CYS A 188 4.75 -4.66 -23.57
CA CYS A 188 4.72 -3.27 -23.97
C CYS A 188 5.21 -3.13 -25.43
N THR A 189 4.33 -2.62 -26.28
CA THR A 189 4.61 -2.34 -27.71
C THR A 189 5.10 -0.92 -27.97
N ALA A 190 5.10 -0.06 -26.95
CA ALA A 190 5.67 1.28 -27.06
C ALA A 190 7.18 1.20 -27.29
N LEU A 191 7.75 2.23 -27.92
CA LEU A 191 9.19 2.41 -27.96
C LEU A 191 9.74 2.53 -26.53
N CYS A 192 11.03 2.25 -26.35
CA CYS A 192 11.72 2.46 -25.08
C CYS A 192 11.32 3.83 -24.54
N HIS A 193 10.92 3.90 -23.28
CA HIS A 193 10.40 5.12 -22.69
C HIS A 193 10.88 5.21 -21.25
N GLU A 194 10.95 6.43 -20.73
CA GLU A 194 11.23 6.65 -19.32
C GLU A 194 9.98 6.36 -18.49
N GLY A 195 10.15 5.78 -17.29
CA GLY A 195 9.05 5.52 -16.36
C GLY A 195 8.30 4.19 -16.57
N PRO A 196 7.15 4.02 -15.89
CA PRO A 196 6.35 2.80 -15.95
C PRO A 196 5.72 2.60 -17.34
N CYS A 197 5.49 1.34 -17.72
CA CYS A 197 4.83 1.01 -18.98
C CYS A 197 3.38 1.53 -19.00
N PRO A 198 2.85 1.88 -20.19
CA PRO A 198 1.43 2.21 -20.33
C PRO A 198 0.56 1.02 -19.94
N ILE A 199 -0.68 1.30 -19.50
CA ILE A 199 -1.63 0.24 -19.14
C ILE A 199 -2.02 -0.61 -20.35
N CYS A 200 -2.41 -1.85 -20.09
CA CYS A 200 -2.92 -2.73 -21.14
C CYS A 200 -4.27 -2.24 -21.69
N THR A 201 -4.32 -1.96 -22.99
CA THR A 201 -5.54 -1.55 -23.71
C THR A 201 -6.19 -2.70 -24.48
N VAL A 202 -5.60 -3.90 -24.44
CA VAL A 202 -6.16 -5.08 -25.11
C VAL A 202 -7.47 -5.46 -24.42
N LEU A 203 -8.51 -5.61 -25.23
CA LEU A 203 -9.83 -6.01 -24.75
C LEU A 203 -9.94 -7.54 -24.70
N ALA A 204 -10.47 -8.05 -23.60
CA ALA A 204 -10.73 -9.46 -23.38
C ALA A 204 -12.21 -9.69 -23.06
N THR A 205 -12.77 -10.73 -23.67
CA THR A 205 -14.18 -11.09 -23.49
C THR A 205 -14.31 -12.05 -22.32
N THR A 206 -14.99 -11.63 -21.26
CA THR A 206 -15.35 -12.49 -20.13
C THR A 206 -16.79 -12.95 -20.26
N LYS A 207 -17.03 -14.23 -20.03
CA LYS A 207 -18.38 -14.82 -20.05
C LYS A 207 -18.99 -14.80 -18.65
N CYS A 208 -20.31 -14.66 -18.60
CA CYS A 208 -21.08 -14.83 -17.38
C CYS A 208 -20.95 -16.28 -16.84
N HIS A 209 -21.11 -16.52 -15.53
CA HIS A 209 -21.11 -17.88 -14.97
C HIS A 209 -22.13 -18.83 -15.63
N CYS A 210 -23.23 -18.31 -16.18
CA CYS A 210 -24.20 -19.11 -16.93
C CYS A 210 -23.91 -19.22 -18.43
N GLY A 211 -22.91 -18.50 -18.96
CA GLY A 211 -22.55 -18.45 -20.38
C GLY A 211 -23.50 -17.63 -21.27
N ALA A 212 -24.61 -17.13 -20.74
CA ALA A 212 -25.65 -16.46 -21.54
C ALA A 212 -25.32 -15.02 -21.97
N MET A 213 -24.34 -14.39 -21.31
CA MET A 213 -23.91 -13.04 -21.62
C MET A 213 -22.39 -12.96 -21.63
N GLU A 214 -21.86 -12.12 -22.51
CA GLU A 214 -20.45 -11.81 -22.60
C GLU A 214 -20.25 -10.31 -22.40
N LYS A 215 -19.17 -9.93 -21.71
CA LYS A 215 -18.75 -8.54 -21.57
C LYS A 215 -17.31 -8.41 -22.01
N THR A 216 -17.05 -7.37 -22.79
CA THR A 216 -15.72 -7.00 -23.21
C THR A 216 -15.14 -6.02 -22.19
N LEU A 217 -14.08 -6.43 -21.51
CA LEU A 217 -13.37 -5.64 -20.49
C LEU A 217 -11.90 -5.50 -20.90
N ARG A 218 -11.14 -4.66 -20.20
CA ARG A 218 -9.69 -4.61 -20.41
C ARG A 218 -9.04 -5.89 -19.88
N CYS A 219 -8.00 -6.33 -20.55
CA CYS A 219 -7.19 -7.44 -20.09
C CYS A 219 -6.63 -7.14 -18.69
N GLY A 220 -6.77 -8.10 -17.76
CA GLY A 220 -6.46 -7.91 -16.34
C GLY A 220 -7.68 -7.58 -15.47
N GLU A 221 -8.77 -7.06 -16.07
CA GLU A 221 -10.06 -6.83 -15.41
C GLU A 221 -11.05 -7.99 -15.65
N ASN A 222 -10.57 -9.16 -16.13
CA ASN A 222 -11.39 -10.33 -16.43
C ASN A 222 -11.93 -11.02 -15.17
N VAL A 223 -12.88 -10.37 -14.49
CA VAL A 223 -13.61 -10.94 -13.36
C VAL A 223 -14.87 -11.64 -13.87
N PRO A 224 -15.06 -12.93 -13.54
CA PRO A 224 -16.32 -13.62 -13.78
C PRO A 224 -17.48 -12.80 -13.19
N PHE A 225 -18.55 -12.61 -13.96
CA PHE A 225 -19.70 -11.82 -13.51
C PHE A 225 -20.99 -12.62 -13.61
N SER A 226 -21.97 -12.23 -12.79
CA SER A 226 -23.32 -12.79 -12.84
C SER A 226 -24.25 -11.83 -13.59
N CYS A 227 -25.01 -12.33 -14.56
CA CYS A 227 -25.95 -11.54 -15.36
C CYS A 227 -27.22 -11.14 -14.59
N ASN A 228 -27.38 -11.57 -13.33
CA ASN A 228 -28.56 -11.38 -12.49
C ASN A 228 -29.88 -11.96 -13.03
N ALA A 229 -29.88 -12.61 -14.21
CA ALA A 229 -31.02 -13.37 -14.72
C ALA A 229 -31.27 -14.61 -13.85
N VAL A 230 -32.50 -15.12 -13.83
CA VAL A 230 -32.84 -16.38 -13.15
C VAL A 230 -32.07 -17.53 -13.81
N CYS A 231 -31.44 -18.39 -13.01
CA CYS A 231 -30.57 -19.46 -13.50
C CYS A 231 -31.31 -20.45 -14.42
N GLY A 232 -32.51 -20.89 -14.02
CA GLY A 232 -33.40 -21.68 -14.88
C GLY A 232 -32.93 -23.10 -15.20
N LYS A 233 -31.72 -23.51 -14.81
CA LYS A 233 -31.21 -24.88 -15.01
C LYS A 233 -32.09 -25.91 -14.30
N PRO A 234 -32.34 -27.08 -14.90
CA PRO A 234 -33.10 -28.15 -14.25
C PRO A 234 -32.35 -28.62 -12.99
N LEU A 235 -33.08 -28.73 -11.88
CA LEU A 235 -32.60 -29.32 -10.65
C LEU A 235 -32.50 -30.84 -10.79
N ASP A 236 -31.76 -31.48 -9.89
CA ASP A 236 -31.53 -32.93 -9.86
C ASP A 236 -32.81 -33.79 -9.87
N CYS A 237 -33.95 -33.26 -9.44
CA CYS A 237 -35.25 -33.93 -9.52
C CYS A 237 -35.86 -34.00 -10.94
N GLY A 238 -35.28 -33.33 -11.95
CA GLY A 238 -35.77 -33.26 -13.33
C GLY A 238 -37.05 -32.43 -13.54
N ASN A 239 -37.79 -32.10 -12.48
CA ASN A 239 -39.12 -31.47 -12.55
C ASN A 239 -39.17 -29.99 -12.13
N HIS A 240 -38.07 -29.45 -11.61
CA HIS A 240 -38.01 -28.09 -11.12
C HIS A 240 -36.78 -27.38 -11.69
N ASN A 241 -36.90 -26.08 -11.91
CA ASN A 241 -35.80 -25.25 -12.40
C ASN A 241 -35.26 -24.38 -11.26
N CYS A 242 -33.97 -24.08 -11.28
CA CYS A 242 -33.33 -23.25 -10.27
C CYS A 242 -33.94 -21.82 -10.26
N PRO A 243 -34.60 -21.40 -9.17
CA PRO A 243 -35.27 -20.10 -9.08
C PRO A 243 -34.31 -18.97 -8.67
N VAL A 244 -33.05 -19.30 -8.35
CA VAL A 244 -32.04 -18.33 -7.90
C VAL A 244 -31.49 -17.58 -9.11
N LYS A 245 -31.06 -16.33 -8.91
CA LYS A 245 -30.30 -15.58 -9.90
C LYS A 245 -29.03 -16.34 -10.30
N CYS A 246 -28.47 -15.98 -11.46
CA CYS A 246 -27.18 -16.47 -11.93
C CYS A 246 -26.18 -16.43 -10.77
N HIS A 247 -25.59 -17.58 -10.49
CA HIS A 247 -24.70 -17.80 -9.37
C HIS A 247 -23.49 -18.58 -9.86
N GLU A 248 -22.42 -18.49 -9.09
CA GLU A 248 -21.24 -19.31 -9.31
C GLU A 248 -21.50 -20.77 -8.86
N GLY A 249 -20.92 -21.74 -9.57
CA GLY A 249 -21.01 -23.15 -9.21
C GLY A 249 -22.33 -23.87 -9.54
N PRO A 250 -22.47 -25.14 -9.11
CA PRO A 250 -23.64 -25.97 -9.41
C PRO A 250 -24.91 -25.52 -8.67
N CYS A 251 -26.09 -25.77 -9.26
CA CYS A 251 -27.36 -25.42 -8.64
C CYS A 251 -27.62 -26.28 -7.40
N LYS A 252 -28.25 -25.67 -6.38
CA LYS A 252 -28.66 -26.41 -5.18
C LYS A 252 -29.68 -27.51 -5.55
N PRO A 253 -29.59 -28.70 -4.94
CA PRO A 253 -30.53 -29.79 -5.18
C PRO A 253 -31.98 -29.38 -4.87
N CYS A 254 -32.94 -30.06 -5.49
CA CYS A 254 -34.36 -29.85 -5.23
C CYS A 254 -34.69 -30.17 -3.77
N SER A 255 -35.21 -29.16 -3.07
CA SER A 255 -35.62 -29.27 -1.67
C SER A 255 -36.98 -29.95 -1.48
N ARG A 256 -37.76 -30.18 -2.55
CA ARG A 256 -39.12 -30.76 -2.48
C ARG A 256 -39.15 -32.29 -2.55
N VAL A 257 -38.02 -32.93 -2.82
CA VAL A 257 -37.87 -34.38 -2.89
C VAL A 257 -38.27 -34.99 -1.53
N PRO A 258 -39.04 -36.09 -1.47
CA PRO A 258 -39.52 -36.68 -0.22
C PRO A 258 -38.44 -36.92 0.84
N GLU A 259 -37.26 -37.40 0.43
CA GLU A 259 -36.10 -37.62 1.31
C GLU A 259 -35.59 -36.33 1.97
N ARG A 260 -35.68 -35.21 1.24
CA ARG A 260 -35.14 -33.91 1.66
C ARG A 260 -36.19 -32.98 2.28
N GLN A 261 -37.48 -33.30 2.13
CA GLN A 261 -38.59 -32.61 2.80
C GLN A 261 -39.44 -33.56 3.65
N PRO A 262 -38.88 -34.11 4.75
CA PRO A 262 -39.60 -35.02 5.64
C PRO A 262 -40.59 -34.31 6.58
N PHE A 263 -40.53 -32.97 6.69
CA PHE A 263 -41.37 -32.17 7.60
C PHE A 263 -42.30 -31.22 6.83
N CYS A 264 -43.40 -30.81 7.48
CA CYS A 264 -44.27 -29.73 7.03
C CYS A 264 -43.44 -28.49 6.67
N PRO A 265 -44.00 -27.53 5.93
CA PRO A 265 -43.34 -26.24 5.66
C PRO A 265 -42.92 -25.49 6.92
N CYS A 266 -43.64 -25.76 8.01
CA CYS A 266 -43.40 -25.24 9.34
C CYS A 266 -42.26 -25.93 10.12
N GLY A 267 -41.74 -27.07 9.63
CA GLY A 267 -40.74 -27.91 10.30
C GLY A 267 -41.25 -28.75 11.49
N LYS A 268 -42.43 -28.48 12.04
CA LYS A 268 -42.91 -29.09 13.32
C LYS A 268 -43.41 -30.52 13.22
N VAL A 269 -44.07 -30.90 12.13
CA VAL A 269 -44.74 -32.20 11.98
C VAL A 269 -44.17 -32.93 10.77
N ARG A 270 -43.98 -34.26 10.85
CA ARG A 270 -43.49 -35.04 9.72
C ARG A 270 -44.58 -35.21 8.67
N VAL A 271 -44.25 -35.01 7.40
CA VAL A 271 -45.19 -35.10 6.26
C VAL A 271 -45.91 -36.45 6.22
N ARG A 272 -45.20 -37.55 6.53
CA ARG A 272 -45.76 -38.91 6.58
C ARG A 272 -46.91 -39.09 7.59
N GLN A 273 -47.03 -38.22 8.59
CA GLN A 273 -48.11 -38.29 9.59
C GLN A 273 -49.36 -37.54 9.13
N LEU A 274 -49.28 -36.80 8.02
CA LEU A 274 -50.33 -35.92 7.51
C LEU A 274 -50.92 -36.42 6.18
N LEU A 275 -50.44 -37.56 5.67
CA LEU A 275 -50.89 -38.18 4.42
C LEU A 275 -51.11 -39.67 4.64
N ASP A 276 -52.15 -40.20 4.01
CA ASP A 276 -52.46 -41.64 4.04
C ASP A 276 -51.45 -42.48 3.25
N SER A 277 -50.73 -41.87 2.31
CA SER A 277 -49.71 -42.52 1.48
C SER A 277 -48.43 -41.68 1.37
N PRO A 278 -47.23 -42.31 1.31
CA PRO A 278 -45.97 -41.58 1.19
C PRO A 278 -45.83 -40.89 -0.16
N ARG A 279 -45.26 -39.67 -0.15
CA ARG A 279 -44.90 -38.94 -1.37
C ARG A 279 -43.86 -39.75 -2.14
N LYS A 280 -44.08 -39.93 -3.44
CA LYS A 280 -43.19 -40.59 -4.40
C LYS A 280 -42.37 -39.59 -5.20
N SER A 281 -42.86 -38.36 -5.35
CA SER A 281 -42.25 -37.32 -6.18
C SER A 281 -42.22 -35.96 -5.50
N CYS A 282 -41.34 -35.08 -5.98
CA CYS A 282 -41.31 -33.68 -5.59
C CYS A 282 -42.55 -32.88 -6.03
N LEU A 283 -43.37 -33.43 -6.95
CA LEU A 283 -44.62 -32.84 -7.42
C LEU A 283 -45.80 -33.13 -6.48
N ASP A 284 -45.71 -34.15 -5.63
CA ASP A 284 -46.79 -34.51 -4.72
C ASP A 284 -47.01 -33.39 -3.70
N PRO A 285 -48.27 -33.10 -3.34
CA PRO A 285 -48.60 -32.01 -2.42
C PRO A 285 -47.91 -32.20 -1.07
N ILE A 286 -47.40 -31.09 -0.52
CA ILE A 286 -46.84 -31.07 0.82
C ILE A 286 -47.91 -30.50 1.75
N PRO A 287 -48.51 -31.32 2.63
CA PRO A 287 -49.59 -30.89 3.51
C PRO A 287 -49.10 -29.89 4.57
N SER A 288 -50.00 -29.00 4.98
CA SER A 288 -49.84 -28.18 6.18
C SER A 288 -50.37 -28.93 7.40
N CYS A 289 -49.72 -28.77 8.55
CA CYS A 289 -50.14 -29.46 9.78
C CYS A 289 -51.26 -28.75 10.55
N GLY A 290 -51.75 -27.60 10.06
CA GLY A 290 -52.76 -26.79 10.74
C GLY A 290 -52.31 -26.08 12.04
N LEU A 291 -51.14 -26.40 12.59
CA LEU A 291 -50.63 -25.78 13.81
C LEU A 291 -50.14 -24.34 13.58
N VAL A 292 -50.18 -23.52 14.63
CA VAL A 292 -49.58 -22.18 14.65
C VAL A 292 -48.07 -22.33 14.41
N CYS A 293 -47.56 -21.70 13.36
CA CYS A 293 -46.16 -21.85 12.94
C CYS A 293 -45.20 -21.18 13.93
N GLY A 294 -45.45 -19.91 14.29
CA GLY A 294 -44.63 -19.14 15.24
C GLY A 294 -43.26 -18.71 14.71
N ALA A 295 -42.94 -19.00 13.45
CA ALA A 295 -41.69 -18.55 12.83
C ALA A 295 -41.69 -17.02 12.68
N ARG A 296 -40.56 -16.36 13.00
CA ARG A 296 -40.36 -14.93 12.73
C ARG A 296 -40.17 -14.71 11.22
N LEU A 297 -41.02 -13.87 10.65
CA LEU A 297 -40.98 -13.47 9.25
C LEU A 297 -39.97 -12.31 9.04
N PRO A 298 -39.53 -12.05 7.80
CA PRO A 298 -38.66 -10.91 7.49
C PRO A 298 -39.26 -9.54 7.87
N CYS A 299 -40.59 -9.45 7.97
CA CYS A 299 -41.33 -8.28 8.46
C CYS A 299 -41.43 -8.19 9.99
N ASN A 300 -40.66 -9.01 10.73
CA ASN A 300 -40.62 -9.09 12.20
C ASN A 300 -41.95 -9.47 12.91
N HIS A 301 -42.90 -10.03 12.18
CA HIS A 301 -44.13 -10.61 12.74
C HIS A 301 -44.02 -12.13 12.86
N THR A 302 -44.84 -12.73 13.73
CA THR A 302 -44.92 -14.19 13.90
C THR A 302 -45.94 -14.80 12.93
N CYS A 303 -45.57 -15.92 12.32
CA CYS A 303 -46.44 -16.62 11.37
C CYS A 303 -47.56 -17.38 12.09
N SER A 304 -48.81 -17.00 11.85
CA SER A 304 -49.98 -17.58 12.52
C SER A 304 -50.41 -18.95 12.00
N PHE A 305 -50.04 -19.34 10.77
CA PHE A 305 -50.48 -20.60 10.14
C PHE A 305 -49.35 -21.32 9.39
N CYS A 306 -49.42 -22.65 9.30
CA CYS A 306 -48.47 -23.44 8.52
C CYS A 306 -48.71 -23.28 7.01
N VAL A 307 -48.00 -22.34 6.35
CA VAL A 307 -48.02 -22.13 4.90
C VAL A 307 -46.63 -22.29 4.28
N MET A 308 -46.56 -22.58 2.98
CA MET A 308 -45.27 -22.65 2.25
C MET A 308 -44.52 -21.33 2.39
N LYS A 309 -43.25 -21.39 2.82
CA LYS A 309 -42.37 -20.21 3.00
C LYS A 309 -42.31 -19.26 1.78
N VAL A 310 -42.64 -19.75 0.57
CA VAL A 310 -42.58 -18.99 -0.69
C VAL A 310 -43.77 -18.02 -0.85
N LEU A 311 -44.92 -18.26 -0.22
CA LEU A 311 -46.15 -17.46 -0.43
C LEU A 311 -46.28 -16.25 0.51
N CYS A 312 -45.47 -16.16 1.58
CA CYS A 312 -45.56 -15.06 2.55
C CYS A 312 -44.79 -13.78 2.14
N ALA A 313 -44.25 -13.71 0.92
CA ALA A 313 -43.42 -12.59 0.46
C ALA A 313 -44.15 -11.59 -0.47
N HIS A 314 -45.47 -11.70 -0.65
CA HIS A 314 -46.25 -10.74 -1.45
C HIS A 314 -47.42 -10.13 -0.66
N PRO A 315 -47.68 -8.80 -0.71
CA PRO A 315 -48.69 -8.14 0.13
C PRO A 315 -50.13 -8.25 -0.38
N VAL A 316 -50.42 -8.96 -1.47
CA VAL A 316 -51.71 -8.83 -2.18
C VAL A 316 -52.25 -10.17 -2.66
N LEU A 317 -52.71 -11.04 -1.76
CA LEU A 317 -53.72 -12.05 -2.09
C LEU A 317 -54.73 -12.17 -0.95
N ARG A 318 -55.95 -11.73 -1.26
CA ARG A 318 -57.14 -11.73 -0.41
C ARG A 318 -57.52 -13.17 -0.07
N TRP A 319 -57.76 -13.42 1.21
CA TRP A 319 -58.14 -14.73 1.74
C TRP A 319 -59.59 -15.04 1.32
N SER A 320 -59.81 -16.03 0.44
CA SER A 320 -61.13 -16.66 0.29
C SER A 320 -61.30 -17.71 1.38
N ARG A 321 -62.16 -17.42 2.37
CA ARG A 321 -62.59 -18.38 3.41
C ARG A 321 -63.36 -19.55 2.77
N PRO A 322 -63.25 -20.79 3.30
CA PRO A 322 -64.22 -21.83 2.99
C PRO A 322 -65.56 -21.49 3.67
N SER A 323 -66.66 -21.66 2.93
CA SER A 323 -68.02 -21.45 3.41
C SER A 323 -68.36 -22.34 4.61
N VAL A 324 -68.55 -21.73 5.78
CA VAL A 324 -69.35 -22.31 6.87
C VAL A 324 -70.68 -21.58 6.87
N ARG A 325 -71.76 -22.34 6.70
CA ARG A 325 -73.14 -21.87 6.61
C ARG A 325 -73.61 -21.44 8.00
N VAL A 326 -74.02 -20.17 8.19
CA VAL A 326 -74.67 -19.69 9.42
C VAL A 326 -75.85 -18.79 9.04
N ASP A 327 -76.96 -19.00 9.76
CA ASP A 327 -78.34 -18.53 9.59
C ASP A 327 -78.52 -16.99 9.45
N PRO A 328 -79.42 -16.45 8.59
CA PRO A 328 -79.58 -15.02 8.36
C PRO A 328 -80.68 -14.45 9.27
N ALA A 329 -80.33 -14.08 10.50
CA ALA A 329 -81.24 -13.31 11.38
C ALA A 329 -80.58 -12.12 12.10
N ILE A 330 -79.31 -11.81 11.81
CA ILE A 330 -78.59 -10.70 12.49
C ILE A 330 -77.93 -9.81 11.45
N LEU A 331 -78.75 -9.15 10.62
CA LEU A 331 -78.30 -8.11 9.70
C LEU A 331 -79.31 -6.97 9.64
N ASN A 332 -79.37 -6.16 10.71
CA ASN A 332 -79.92 -4.81 10.66
C ASN A 332 -79.45 -4.04 11.90
N ILE A 333 -78.45 -3.14 11.73
CA ILE A 333 -78.20 -1.97 12.61
C ILE A 333 -77.11 -1.03 12.04
N PHE A 334 -76.31 -1.40 11.02
CA PHE A 334 -75.22 -0.53 10.54
C PHE A 334 -75.46 0.10 9.15
N VAL A 335 -76.59 0.78 8.93
CA VAL A 335 -76.80 1.62 7.73
C VAL A 335 -76.91 3.13 8.03
N PHE A 336 -76.89 3.58 9.28
CA PHE A 336 -77.04 5.02 9.59
C PHE A 336 -76.01 5.53 10.60
N ALA A 337 -74.77 5.80 10.18
CA ALA A 337 -73.85 6.67 10.96
C ALA A 337 -72.61 7.18 10.19
N ALA A 338 -72.49 6.97 8.87
CA ALA A 338 -71.27 7.34 8.12
C ALA A 338 -71.30 8.76 7.50
N THR A 339 -72.32 9.59 7.75
CA THR A 339 -72.47 10.90 7.11
C THR A 339 -72.26 12.13 8.01
N TYR A 340 -71.88 11.96 9.30
CA TYR A 340 -71.77 13.10 10.23
C TYR A 340 -70.34 13.65 10.45
N LEU A 341 -69.28 12.89 10.16
CA LEU A 341 -67.89 13.29 10.50
C LEU A 341 -67.08 13.89 9.34
N GLN A 342 -67.73 14.32 8.26
CA GLN A 342 -67.10 15.00 7.13
C GLN A 342 -67.29 16.54 7.13
N ARG A 343 -67.90 17.12 8.18
CA ARG A 343 -68.29 18.54 8.19
C ARG A 343 -67.52 19.49 9.13
N ASN A 344 -66.60 19.02 9.97
CA ASN A 344 -65.84 19.90 10.90
C ASN A 344 -64.30 19.89 10.72
N GLY A 345 -63.83 19.57 9.51
CA GLY A 345 -62.44 19.83 9.12
C GLY A 345 -62.29 21.25 8.57
N LYS A 346 -62.03 22.24 9.44
CA LYS A 346 -61.38 23.54 9.13
C LYS A 346 -61.42 24.42 10.37
N ARG A 347 -60.37 24.39 11.19
CA ARG A 347 -59.80 25.56 11.90
C ARG A 347 -58.58 25.15 12.73
N LEU A 348 -57.52 25.94 12.55
CA LEU A 348 -56.43 26.22 13.50
C LEU A 348 -55.23 25.24 13.51
N LEU A 349 -54.39 25.38 12.48
CA LEU A 349 -52.93 25.31 12.58
C LEU A 349 -52.40 26.73 12.35
N GLN A 350 -52.19 27.50 13.42
CA GLN A 350 -51.40 28.75 13.43
C GLN A 350 -51.26 29.24 14.88
N SER A 351 -50.19 28.80 15.56
CA SER A 351 -49.42 29.59 16.54
C SER A 351 -48.50 28.67 17.35
N GLN A 352 -47.20 28.70 17.05
CA GLN A 352 -46.12 28.51 18.03
C GLN A 352 -44.79 28.86 17.36
N THR A 353 -44.54 30.16 17.28
CA THR A 353 -43.23 30.78 17.14
C THR A 353 -43.17 31.91 18.16
N LEU A 354 -42.61 31.59 19.34
CA LEU A 354 -41.72 32.38 20.19
C LEU A 354 -41.55 31.65 21.52
#